data_AF-A0A432XTS9-F1
#
_entry.id   AF-A0A432XTS9-F1
#
_cell.length_a   1.000
_cell.length_b   1.000
_cell.length_c   1.000
_cell.angle_alpha   90.00
_cell.angle_beta   90.00
_cell.angle_gamma   90.00
#
_symmetry.space_group_name_H-M   'P 1'
#
loop_
_entity.id
_entity.type
_entity.pdbx_description
1 polymer ?
#
loop_
_entity_poly.entity_id
_entity_poly.type
_entity_poly.pdbx_seq_one_letter_code
_entity_poly.pdbx_strand_id
1 'polypeptide(L)'
;MVYSNERAKSNQAHLRRWPVYIAPFDDELLSSWLIRVSFDHFTAPLILTSYLWGNWRAWTFDLDRELSVARLNKLSACSGISVSQLQRMSLRSTIEKISRTNLIQQSMWPWVVARHTRNRNTYRYQPFCPKCLKSDSEPYFRRTWRCNYPVK
;
A
#
# COMPACT_ATOMS: atom_id res chain seq x y z
N MET A 1 8.12 -13.38 -27.07
CA MET A 1 7.37 -12.16 -27.46
C MET A 1 6.39 -11.85 -26.35
N VAL A 2 6.65 -10.82 -25.53
CA VAL A 2 5.66 -10.33 -24.56
C VAL A 2 4.82 -9.33 -25.32
N TYR A 3 3.55 -9.65 -25.58
CA TYR A 3 2.63 -8.70 -26.19
C TYR A 3 2.59 -7.43 -25.34
N SER A 4 2.92 -6.29 -25.96
CA SER A 4 2.68 -4.97 -25.40
C SER A 4 1.19 -4.89 -25.07
N ASN A 5 0.82 -4.85 -23.80
CA ASN A 5 -0.59 -4.74 -23.41
C ASN A 5 -1.05 -3.30 -23.70
N GLU A 6 -1.46 -3.03 -24.93
CA GLU A 6 -1.90 -1.70 -25.41
C GLU A 6 -3.09 -1.16 -24.59
N ARG A 7 -3.92 -2.05 -24.02
CA ARG A 7 -4.96 -1.70 -23.04
C ARG A 7 -4.43 -0.99 -21.80
N ALA A 8 -3.24 -1.36 -21.31
CA ALA A 8 -2.66 -0.72 -20.13
C ALA A 8 -2.17 0.71 -20.41
N LYS A 9 -1.80 1.03 -21.66
CA LYS A 9 -1.48 2.40 -22.09
C LYS A 9 -2.76 3.23 -22.28
N SER A 10 -3.79 2.63 -22.89
CA SER A 10 -5.10 3.29 -23.11
C SER A 10 -5.81 3.65 -21.80
N ASN A 11 -5.80 2.77 -20.79
CA ASN A 11 -6.45 3.05 -19.49
C ASN A 11 -5.80 4.19 -18.69
N GLN A 12 -4.54 4.54 -18.96
CA GLN A 12 -3.86 5.65 -18.28
C GLN A 12 -4.42 7.02 -18.66
N ALA A 13 -5.04 7.15 -19.84
CA ALA A 13 -5.55 8.42 -20.35
C ALA A 13 -6.83 8.91 -19.63
N HIS A 14 -7.54 8.03 -18.91
CA HIS A 14 -8.81 8.36 -18.26
C HIS A 14 -8.95 7.69 -16.89
N LEU A 15 -8.03 7.98 -15.97
CA LEU A 15 -8.28 7.68 -14.55
C LEU A 15 -9.49 8.51 -14.09
N ARG A 16 -10.60 7.82 -13.81
CA ARG A 16 -11.82 8.44 -13.30
C ARG A 16 -11.85 8.32 -11.78
N ARG A 17 -12.58 9.24 -11.14
CA ARG A 17 -12.91 9.10 -9.73
C ARG A 17 -13.71 7.82 -9.51
N TRP A 18 -13.40 7.10 -8.44
CA TRP A 18 -14.10 5.88 -8.08
C TRP A 18 -15.55 6.17 -7.68
N PRO A 19 -16.48 5.27 -8.03
CA PRO A 19 -17.91 5.47 -7.73
C PRO A 19 -18.23 5.35 -6.24
N VAL A 20 -17.42 4.58 -5.51
CA VAL A 20 -17.52 4.40 -4.06
C VAL A 20 -16.32 5.09 -3.43
N TYR A 21 -16.60 5.84 -2.36
CA TYR A 21 -15.56 6.45 -1.53
C TYR A 21 -15.28 5.53 -0.33
N ILE A 22 -14.04 5.06 -0.21
CA ILE A 22 -13.59 4.21 0.88
C ILE A 22 -12.56 4.99 1.70
N ALA A 23 -12.96 5.44 2.88
CA ALA A 23 -12.07 6.15 3.80
C ALA A 23 -11.00 5.19 4.36
N PRO A 24 -9.71 5.58 4.38
CA PRO A 24 -8.69 4.83 5.10
C PRO A 24 -8.85 5.01 6.61
N PHE A 25 -8.54 3.97 7.40
CA PHE A 25 -8.44 4.14 8.86
C PHE A 25 -7.09 4.76 9.25
N ASP A 26 -7.03 5.42 10.41
CA ASP A 26 -5.86 6.20 10.84
C ASP A 26 -4.57 5.38 10.95
N ASP A 27 -4.67 4.16 11.46
CA ASP A 27 -3.53 3.24 11.58
C ASP A 27 -3.51 2.19 10.46
N GLU A 28 -4.20 2.40 9.35
CA GLU A 28 -4.26 1.40 8.28
C GLU A 28 -3.05 1.44 7.35
N LEU A 29 -2.56 0.25 6.99
CA LEU A 29 -1.53 0.10 5.97
C LEU A 29 -2.06 0.43 4.57
N LEU A 30 -1.23 1.06 3.73
CA LEU A 30 -1.59 1.35 2.36
C LEU A 30 -1.99 0.09 1.56
N SER A 31 -1.28 -1.02 1.76
CA SER A 31 -1.65 -2.29 1.12
C SER A 31 -2.97 -2.87 1.63
N SER A 32 -3.27 -2.73 2.93
CA SER A 32 -4.55 -3.13 3.52
C SER A 32 -5.71 -2.36 2.91
N TRP A 33 -5.58 -1.04 2.86
CA TRP A 33 -6.62 -0.19 2.31
C TRP A 33 -6.85 -0.46 0.81
N LEU A 34 -5.79 -0.67 0.01
CA LEU A 34 -5.93 -1.06 -1.39
C LEU A 34 -6.65 -2.40 -1.57
N ILE A 35 -6.50 -3.35 -0.63
CA ILE A 35 -7.23 -4.61 -0.64
C ILE A 35 -8.72 -4.36 -0.34
N ARG A 36 -9.04 -3.58 0.70
CA ARG A 36 -10.43 -3.24 1.03
C ARG A 36 -11.14 -2.49 -0.10
N VAL A 37 -10.50 -1.46 -0.65
CA VAL A 37 -10.97 -0.76 -1.86
C VAL A 37 -11.25 -1.72 -3.00
N SER A 38 -10.38 -2.72 -3.22
CA SER A 38 -10.61 -3.69 -4.30
C SER A 38 -11.86 -4.53 -4.05
N PHE A 39 -12.10 -4.96 -2.81
CA PHE A 39 -13.28 -5.73 -2.44
C PHE A 39 -14.57 -4.90 -2.52
N ASP A 40 -14.56 -3.66 -2.07
CA ASP A 40 -15.71 -2.74 -2.17
C ASP A 40 -16.05 -2.37 -3.63
N HIS A 41 -15.07 -2.49 -4.53
CA HIS A 41 -15.27 -2.36 -5.97
C HIS A 41 -15.48 -3.69 -6.69
N PHE A 42 -15.69 -4.80 -5.97
CA PHE A 42 -15.89 -6.15 -6.53
C PHE A 42 -14.78 -6.55 -7.52
N THR A 43 -13.55 -6.18 -7.22
CA THR A 43 -12.37 -6.47 -8.04
C THR A 43 -11.24 -7.10 -7.22
N ALA A 44 -10.24 -7.64 -7.91
CA ALA A 44 -9.07 -8.19 -7.25
C ALA A 44 -8.01 -7.08 -7.01
N PRO A 45 -7.22 -7.14 -5.92
CA PRO A 45 -6.16 -6.17 -5.65
C PRO A 45 -5.17 -6.05 -6.82
N LEU A 46 -4.87 -7.16 -7.50
CA LEU A 46 -4.01 -7.15 -8.69
C LEU A 46 -4.62 -6.29 -9.81
N ILE A 47 -5.90 -6.46 -10.11
CA ILE A 47 -6.61 -5.72 -11.16
C ILE A 47 -6.69 -4.23 -10.82
N LEU A 48 -7.02 -3.88 -9.57
CA LEU A 48 -7.04 -2.49 -9.11
C LEU A 48 -5.68 -1.81 -9.30
N THR A 49 -4.60 -2.46 -8.86
CA THR A 49 -3.24 -1.89 -8.99
C THR A 49 -2.76 -1.80 -10.44
N SER A 50 -3.16 -2.75 -11.31
CA SER A 50 -2.92 -2.67 -12.75
C SER A 50 -3.73 -1.56 -13.43
N TYR A 51 -4.95 -1.29 -12.99
CA TYR A 51 -5.73 -0.15 -13.46
C TYR A 51 -5.04 1.18 -13.10
N LEU A 52 -4.56 1.32 -11.87
CA LEU A 52 -3.89 2.52 -11.38
C LEU A 52 -2.52 2.77 -12.03
N TRP A 53 -1.70 1.72 -12.17
CA TRP A 53 -0.27 1.87 -12.49
C TRP A 53 0.20 1.06 -13.71
N GLY A 54 -0.73 0.49 -14.47
CA GLY A 54 -0.44 -0.27 -15.69
C GLY A 54 0.42 -1.49 -15.43
N ASN A 55 1.53 -1.61 -16.16
CA ASN A 55 2.44 -2.76 -16.12
C ASN A 55 3.33 -2.81 -14.87
N TRP A 56 3.20 -1.86 -13.95
CA TRP A 56 3.97 -1.89 -12.71
C TRP A 56 3.45 -2.98 -11.78
N ARG A 57 4.32 -3.96 -11.45
CA ARG A 57 4.00 -5.07 -10.57
C ARG A 57 3.99 -4.63 -9.10
N ALA A 58 2.98 -3.87 -8.69
CA ALA A 58 2.87 -3.26 -7.38
C ALA A 58 3.14 -4.23 -6.22
N TRP A 59 2.53 -5.41 -6.26
CA TRP A 59 2.64 -6.43 -5.21
C TRP A 59 3.99 -7.15 -5.14
N THR A 60 4.95 -6.85 -6.04
CA THR A 60 6.36 -7.28 -5.91
C THR A 60 7.22 -6.24 -5.20
N PHE A 61 6.61 -5.18 -4.67
CA PHE A 61 7.25 -4.16 -3.85
C PHE A 61 6.52 -4.05 -2.52
N ASP A 62 7.21 -3.54 -1.50
CA ASP A 62 6.60 -3.23 -0.23
C ASP A 62 5.90 -1.86 -0.34
N LEU A 63 4.62 -1.89 -0.73
CA LEU A 63 3.79 -0.70 -0.93
C LEU A 63 3.65 0.13 0.34
N ASP A 64 3.80 -0.50 1.51
CA ASP A 64 3.63 0.15 2.80
C ASP A 64 4.84 1.01 3.17
N ARG A 65 6.00 0.82 2.55
CA ARG A 65 7.19 1.63 2.82
C ARG A 65 7.01 3.04 2.29
N GLU A 66 6.82 3.15 0.98
CA GLU A 66 6.56 4.40 0.28
C GLU A 66 6.10 4.14 -1.16
N LEU A 67 5.36 5.10 -1.71
CA LEU A 67 5.08 5.22 -3.13
C LEU A 67 5.69 6.50 -3.68
N SER A 68 6.07 6.48 -4.95
CA SER A 68 6.47 7.71 -5.63
C SER A 68 5.30 8.69 -5.72
N VAL A 69 5.60 10.00 -5.70
CA VAL A 69 4.59 11.06 -5.81
C VAL A 69 3.70 10.88 -7.05
N ALA A 70 4.27 10.47 -8.19
CA ALA A 70 3.49 10.17 -9.40
C ALA A 70 2.44 9.06 -9.19
N ARG A 71 2.73 8.03 -8.39
CA ARG A 71 1.78 6.94 -8.09
C ARG A 71 0.72 7.39 -7.09
N LEU A 72 1.12 8.20 -6.11
CA LEU A 72 0.21 8.81 -5.14
C LEU A 72 -0.77 9.76 -5.82
N ASN A 73 -0.33 10.57 -6.78
CA ASN A 73 -1.20 11.46 -7.55
C ASN A 73 -2.27 10.69 -8.32
N LYS A 74 -1.91 9.58 -8.97
CA LYS A 74 -2.87 8.71 -9.66
C LYS A 74 -3.90 8.11 -8.69
N LEU A 75 -3.42 7.62 -7.54
CA LEU A 75 -4.27 7.07 -6.50
C LEU A 75 -5.20 8.14 -5.88
N SER A 76 -4.69 9.35 -5.66
CA SER A 76 -5.43 10.50 -5.16
C SER A 76 -6.53 10.93 -6.12
N ALA A 77 -6.22 10.99 -7.43
CA ALA A 77 -7.18 11.36 -8.47
C ALA A 77 -8.37 10.38 -8.53
N CYS A 78 -8.12 9.08 -8.38
CA CYS A 78 -9.17 8.06 -8.36
C CYS A 78 -9.95 8.03 -7.04
N SER A 79 -9.26 8.00 -5.90
CA SER A 79 -9.88 7.79 -4.59
C SER A 79 -10.52 9.05 -3.98
N GLY A 80 -10.09 10.24 -4.40
CA GLY A 80 -10.42 11.49 -3.72
C GLY A 80 -9.67 11.70 -2.39
N ILE A 81 -8.80 10.78 -1.99
CA ILE A 81 -7.95 10.91 -0.80
C ILE A 81 -6.75 11.81 -1.13
N SER A 82 -6.44 12.76 -0.26
CA SER A 82 -5.29 13.65 -0.47
C SER A 82 -3.97 12.87 -0.51
N VAL A 83 -3.02 13.35 -1.32
CA VAL A 83 -1.66 12.77 -1.38
C VAL A 83 -1.00 12.71 0.00
N SER A 84 -1.20 13.75 0.82
CA SER A 84 -0.63 13.80 2.18
C SER A 84 -1.19 12.69 3.08
N GLN A 85 -2.49 12.38 2.97
CA GLN A 85 -3.12 11.29 3.72
C GLN A 85 -2.62 9.93 3.23
N LEU A 86 -2.54 9.72 1.91
CA LEU A 86 -1.96 8.50 1.34
C LEU A 86 -0.50 8.30 1.77
N GLN A 87 0.28 9.38 1.87
CA GLN A 87 1.66 9.33 2.38
C GLN A 87 1.71 8.97 3.86
N ARG A 88 0.77 9.44 4.70
CA ARG A 88 0.71 9.08 6.13
C ARG A 88 0.41 7.61 6.38
N MET A 89 -0.24 6.94 5.42
CA MET A 89 -0.47 5.48 5.48
C MET A 89 0.80 4.67 5.24
N SER A 90 1.83 5.29 4.66
CA SER A 90 3.15 4.68 4.49
C SER A 90 4.01 4.78 5.76
N LEU A 91 4.98 3.89 5.89
CA LEU A 91 5.85 3.78 7.06
C LEU A 91 6.94 4.85 7.06
N ARG A 92 7.36 5.38 5.90
CA ARG A 92 8.54 6.26 5.77
C ARG A 92 8.53 7.39 6.77
N SER A 93 7.46 8.18 6.78
CA SER A 93 7.32 9.36 7.63
C SER A 93 7.40 9.03 9.13
N THR A 94 6.91 7.85 9.53
CA THR A 94 6.93 7.39 10.92
C THR A 94 8.35 6.94 11.29
N ILE A 95 8.99 6.19 10.39
CA ILE A 95 10.30 5.62 10.66
C ILE A 95 11.39 6.68 10.62
N GLU A 96 11.36 7.64 9.70
CA GLU A 96 12.31 8.77 9.68
C GLU A 96 12.25 9.60 10.97
N LYS A 97 11.04 9.80 11.52
CA LYS A 97 10.86 10.49 12.82
C LYS A 97 11.48 9.71 13.98
N ILE A 98 11.30 8.39 14.00
CA ILE A 98 11.80 7.52 15.07
C ILE A 98 13.32 7.34 14.96
N SER A 99 13.83 7.10 13.75
CA SER A 99 15.24 6.86 13.49
C SER A 99 16.08 8.13 13.47
N ARG A 100 15.45 9.31 13.38
CA ARG A 100 16.10 10.62 13.21
C ARG A 100 17.08 10.65 12.03
N THR A 101 16.81 9.88 10.98
CA THR A 101 17.64 9.81 9.78
C THR A 101 16.79 9.67 8.53
N ASN A 102 17.30 10.15 7.40
CA ASN A 102 16.67 9.99 6.10
C ASN A 102 16.82 8.54 5.64
N LEU A 103 15.71 7.94 5.21
CA LEU A 103 15.71 6.55 4.79
C LEU A 103 16.08 6.40 3.32
N ILE A 104 16.83 5.36 3.01
CA ILE A 104 17.09 4.93 1.63
C ILE A 104 16.06 3.86 1.28
N GLN A 105 15.38 3.99 0.13
CA GLN A 105 14.29 3.08 -0.25
C GLN A 105 14.72 1.62 -0.36
N GLN A 106 15.97 1.36 -0.76
CA GLN A 106 16.47 0.03 -1.03
C GLN A 106 17.18 -0.60 0.18
N SER A 107 17.39 0.15 1.26
CA SER A 107 18.05 -0.38 2.47
C SER A 107 17.06 -1.10 3.38
N MET A 108 17.59 -1.82 4.38
CA MET A 108 16.78 -2.25 5.51
C MET A 108 16.40 -1.03 6.34
N TRP A 109 15.12 -0.92 6.71
CA TRP A 109 14.65 0.16 7.58
C TRP A 109 14.70 -0.29 9.05
N PRO A 110 15.28 0.53 9.95
CA PRO A 110 15.30 0.19 11.36
C PRO A 110 13.87 0.15 11.89
N TRP A 111 13.62 -0.73 12.87
CA TRP A 111 12.31 -0.88 13.53
C TRP A 111 11.16 -1.34 12.62
N VAL A 112 11.43 -1.73 11.37
CA VAL A 112 10.41 -2.24 10.44
C VAL A 112 10.65 -3.71 10.18
N VAL A 113 9.61 -4.52 10.33
CA VAL A 113 9.66 -5.93 9.90
C VAL A 113 9.86 -5.97 8.38
N ALA A 114 10.98 -6.52 7.92
CA ALA A 114 11.23 -6.60 6.48
C ALA A 114 10.21 -7.53 5.80
N ARG A 115 9.64 -7.09 4.67
CA ARG A 115 8.90 -7.95 3.74
C ARG A 115 9.80 -8.19 2.54
N HIS A 116 10.27 -9.42 2.37
CA HIS A 116 11.03 -9.78 1.18
C HIS A 116 10.06 -9.93 0.00
N THR A 117 10.25 -9.11 -1.02
CA THR A 117 9.35 -9.09 -2.20
C THR A 117 9.93 -9.75 -3.44
N ARG A 118 11.17 -10.27 -3.36
CA ARG A 118 11.84 -11.04 -4.40
C ARG A 118 12.49 -12.31 -3.83
N ASN A 119 11.70 -13.36 -3.67
CA ASN A 119 12.06 -14.76 -3.92
C ASN A 119 10.84 -15.66 -3.68
N ARG A 120 10.73 -16.76 -4.43
CA ARG A 120 9.64 -17.75 -4.27
C ARG A 120 9.71 -18.49 -2.93
N ASN A 121 10.81 -18.36 -2.20
CA ASN A 121 11.10 -19.00 -0.90
C ASN A 121 11.34 -17.98 0.25
N THR A 122 10.65 -16.84 0.25
CA THR A 122 10.71 -15.94 1.40
C THR A 122 9.34 -15.80 2.04
N TYR A 123 9.32 -16.00 3.36
CA TYR A 123 8.13 -15.92 4.15
C TYR A 123 7.52 -14.52 4.10
N ARG A 124 6.25 -14.46 3.66
CA ARG A 124 5.45 -13.24 3.57
C ARG A 124 4.80 -12.91 4.91
N TYR A 125 5.55 -12.99 6.01
CA TYR A 125 4.99 -12.76 7.32
C TYR A 125 4.70 -11.27 7.50
N GLN A 126 3.41 -10.95 7.49
CA GLN A 126 2.87 -9.71 8.01
C GLN A 126 2.48 -10.01 9.46
N PRO A 127 3.14 -9.42 10.48
CA PRO A 127 2.65 -9.55 11.84
C PRO A 127 1.25 -8.94 11.93
N PHE A 128 0.39 -9.58 12.72
CA PHE A 128 -0.93 -9.07 13.04
C PHE A 128 -1.44 -9.69 14.34
N CYS A 129 -2.46 -9.07 14.95
CA CYS A 129 -3.17 -9.64 16.08
C CYS A 129 -4.49 -10.27 15.61
N PRO A 130 -4.66 -11.60 15.68
CA PRO A 130 -5.90 -12.27 15.26
C PRO A 130 -7.13 -11.83 16.06
N LYS A 131 -6.96 -11.54 17.36
CA LYS A 131 -8.05 -11.07 18.22
C LYS A 131 -8.54 -9.71 17.77
N CYS A 132 -7.62 -8.76 17.56
CA CYS A 132 -7.96 -7.43 17.06
C CYS A 132 -8.66 -7.51 15.69
N LEU A 133 -8.09 -8.28 14.77
CA LEU A 133 -8.65 -8.41 13.42
C LEU A 133 -10.06 -9.03 13.44
N LYS A 134 -10.33 -9.97 14.35
CA LYS A 134 -11.66 -10.58 14.54
C LYS A 134 -12.66 -9.64 15.23
N SER A 135 -12.19 -8.78 16.14
CA SER A 135 -13.05 -7.84 16.87
C SER A 135 -13.39 -6.58 16.08
N ASP A 136 -12.59 -6.25 15.06
CA ASP A 136 -12.86 -5.12 14.19
C ASP A 136 -14.18 -5.34 13.43
N SER A 137 -15.07 -4.35 13.46
CA SER A 137 -16.29 -4.38 12.64
C SER A 137 -15.97 -4.47 11.15
N GLU A 138 -14.86 -3.84 10.76
CA GLU A 138 -14.31 -3.83 9.41
C GLU A 138 -12.81 -4.17 9.51
N PRO A 139 -12.39 -5.41 9.22
CA PRO A 139 -11.03 -5.86 9.45
C PRO A 139 -9.98 -5.16 8.57
N TYR A 140 -8.90 -4.66 9.19
CA TYR A 140 -7.77 -4.05 8.47
C TYR A 140 -6.42 -4.34 9.12
N PHE A 141 -5.35 -4.30 8.31
CA PHE A 141 -3.99 -4.43 8.83
C PHE A 141 -3.44 -3.08 9.27
N ARG A 142 -2.95 -3.08 10.51
CA ARG A 142 -2.44 -1.88 11.19
C ARG A 142 -0.98 -1.60 10.84
N ARG A 143 -0.60 -0.32 10.74
CA ARG A 143 0.78 0.13 10.51
C ARG A 143 1.66 -0.20 11.69
N THR A 144 1.15 -0.04 12.91
CA THR A 144 1.86 -0.43 14.14
C THR A 144 2.33 -1.88 14.13
N TRP A 145 1.60 -2.81 13.50
CA TRP A 145 2.04 -4.20 13.40
C TRP A 145 3.26 -4.42 12.49
N ARG A 146 3.64 -3.44 11.66
CA ARG A 146 4.90 -3.48 10.89
C ARG A 146 6.09 -3.00 11.72
N CYS A 147 5.83 -2.36 12.85
CA CYS A 147 6.81 -1.66 13.65
C CYS A 147 7.24 -2.51 14.86
N ASN A 148 8.54 -2.72 15.00
CA ASN A 148 9.15 -3.51 16.09
C ASN A 148 9.75 -2.63 17.21
N TYR A 149 9.46 -1.33 17.24
CA TYR A 149 9.90 -0.49 18.36
C TYR A 149 9.05 -0.77 19.60
N PRO A 150 9.62 -0.64 20.82
CA PRO A 150 8.84 -0.73 22.04
C PRO A 150 7.80 0.39 22.04
N VAL A 151 6.53 0.01 21.98
CA VAL A 151 5.41 0.92 22.27
C VAL A 151 5.53 1.23 23.77
N LYS A 152 5.84 2.48 24.11
CA LYS A 152 5.74 2.97 25.49
C LYS A 152 4.28 3.22 25.84
#